data_AF-A0A1T5MFX3-F1
#
_entry.id   AF-A0A1T5MFX3-F1
#
_cell.length_a   1.000
_cell.length_b   1.000
_cell.length_c   1.000
_cell.angle_alpha   90.00
_cell.angle_beta   90.00
_cell.angle_gamma   90.00
#
_symmetry.space_group_name_H-M   'P 1'
#
loop_
_entity.id
_entity.type
_entity.pdbx_description
1 polymer ?
#
loop_
_entity_poly.entity_id
_entity_poly.type
_entity_poly.pdbx_seq_one_letter_code
_entity_poly.pdbx_strand_id
1 'polypeptide(L)'
;MVNLELQHIYFMENTKTSKKALQSLINDSMREAIGHLELPEASKKVKKLLNRNSKKIASVYADILKREEKKRKKAEKFVESALKGKSKKSKKAKSGKAEVTA
;
A
#
# COMPACT_ATOMS: atom_id res chain seq x y z
N MET A 1 -22.29 -12.66 2.27
CA MET A 1 -21.76 -11.28 2.10
C MET A 1 -20.24 -11.16 2.29
N VAL A 2 -19.49 -12.24 2.57
CA VAL A 2 -18.04 -12.18 2.88
C VAL A 2 -17.13 -12.02 1.65
N ASN A 3 -17.63 -12.33 0.44
CA ASN A 3 -16.81 -12.30 -0.78
C ASN A 3 -16.53 -10.90 -1.36
N LEU A 4 -17.33 -9.88 -1.02
CA LEU A 4 -17.14 -8.53 -1.56
C LEU A 4 -15.97 -7.80 -0.87
N GLU A 5 -15.83 -7.96 0.45
CA GLU A 5 -14.73 -7.35 1.22
C GLU A 5 -13.38 -7.93 0.82
N LEU A 6 -13.31 -9.25 0.61
CA LEU A 6 -12.09 -9.92 0.15
C LEU A 6 -11.70 -9.51 -1.28
N GLN A 7 -12.67 -9.32 -2.19
CA GLN A 7 -12.37 -8.78 -3.54
C GLN A 7 -11.84 -7.35 -3.49
N HIS A 8 -12.39 -6.50 -2.61
CA HIS A 8 -11.95 -5.12 -2.46
C HIS A 8 -10.51 -5.04 -1.93
N ILE A 9 -10.16 -5.88 -0.95
CA ILE A 9 -8.81 -5.97 -0.40
C ILE A 9 -7.83 -6.48 -1.47
N TYR A 10 -8.20 -7.53 -2.22
CA TYR A 10 -7.35 -8.10 -3.28
C TYR A 10 -7.12 -7.13 -4.45
N PHE A 11 -8.11 -6.28 -4.76
CA PHE A 11 -7.98 -5.21 -5.74
C PHE A 11 -7.05 -4.08 -5.26
N MET A 12 -7.08 -3.75 -3.96
CA MET A 12 -6.20 -2.76 -3.34
C MET A 12 -4.74 -3.24 -3.21
N GLU A 13 -4.50 -4.54 -3.00
CA GLU A 13 -3.14 -5.10 -2.89
C GLU A 13 -2.35 -5.07 -4.21
N ASN A 14 -3.04 -5.18 -5.34
CA ASN A 14 -2.41 -5.32 -6.65
C ASN A 14 -2.36 -4.02 -7.48
N THR A 15 -3.03 -2.96 -7.03
CA THR A 15 -3.05 -1.70 -7.76
C THR A 15 -1.98 -0.76 -7.23
N LYS A 16 -1.04 -0.35 -8.11
CA LYS A 16 -0.24 0.86 -7.88
C LYS A 16 -1.21 2.03 -7.75
N THR A 17 -1.60 2.35 -6.53
CA THR A 17 -2.54 3.43 -6.21
C THR A 17 -1.87 4.76 -6.57
N SER A 18 -2.14 5.23 -7.78
CA SER A 18 -1.60 6.50 -8.24
C SER A 18 -2.31 7.65 -7.52
N LYS A 19 -1.57 8.72 -7.21
CA LYS A 19 -2.15 9.94 -6.62
C LYS A 19 -3.33 10.48 -7.44
N LYS A 20 -3.32 10.30 -8.76
CA LYS A 20 -4.41 10.69 -9.66
C LYS A 20 -5.68 9.86 -9.41
N ALA A 21 -5.53 8.54 -9.24
CA ALA A 21 -6.66 7.66 -8.93
C ALA A 21 -7.29 8.04 -7.57
N LEU A 22 -6.46 8.27 -6.54
CA LEU A 22 -6.93 8.76 -5.25
C LEU A 22 -7.66 10.10 -5.37
N GLN A 23 -7.11 11.04 -6.14
CA GLN A 23 -7.72 12.35 -6.34
C GLN A 23 -9.08 12.26 -7.03
N SER A 24 -9.22 11.44 -8.08
CA SER A 24 -10.51 11.24 -8.76
C SER A 24 -11.52 10.66 -7.79
N LEU A 25 -11.18 9.53 -7.16
CA LEU A 25 -12.05 8.84 -6.22
C LEU A 25 -12.57 9.77 -5.12
N ILE A 26 -11.67 10.51 -4.46
CA ILE A 26 -12.03 11.44 -3.40
C ILE A 26 -12.93 12.57 -3.92
N ASN A 27 -12.64 13.11 -5.10
CA ASN A 27 -13.45 14.17 -5.70
C ASN A 27 -14.85 13.68 -6.08
N ASP A 28 -14.94 12.50 -6.66
CA ASP A 28 -16.18 11.90 -7.12
C ASP A 28 -17.08 11.57 -5.92
N SER A 29 -16.52 10.94 -4.87
CA SER A 29 -17.24 10.68 -3.61
C SER A 29 -17.72 11.96 -2.92
N MET A 30 -16.91 13.02 -2.89
CA MET A 30 -17.34 14.30 -2.30
C MET A 30 -18.44 14.97 -3.12
N ARG A 31 -18.41 14.84 -4.46
CA ARG A 31 -19.46 15.40 -5.32
C ARG A 31 -20.77 14.64 -5.16
N GLU A 32 -20.70 13.32 -5.08
CA GLU A 32 -21.86 12.46 -4.84
C GLU A 32 -22.49 12.79 -3.48
N ALA A 33 -21.70 12.81 -2.41
CA ALA A 33 -22.19 13.15 -1.07
C ALA A 33 -22.86 14.53 -1.00
N ILE A 34 -22.33 15.52 -1.74
CA ILE A 34 -22.94 16.85 -1.81
C ILE A 34 -24.16 16.88 -2.72
N GLY A 35 -24.17 16.10 -3.80
CA GLY A 35 -25.31 16.02 -4.73
C GLY A 35 -26.54 15.38 -4.09
N HIS A 36 -26.37 14.57 -3.05
CA HIS A 36 -27.48 14.01 -2.25
C HIS A 36 -28.08 15.00 -1.25
N LEU A 37 -27.38 16.07 -0.93
CA LEU A 37 -27.97 17.17 -0.17
C LEU A 37 -28.79 17.98 -1.18
N GLU A 38 -30.08 18.20 -0.92
CA GLU A 38 -31.01 19.00 -1.75
C GLU A 38 -30.61 20.49 -1.81
N LEU A 39 -29.38 20.74 -2.23
CA LEU A 39 -28.75 22.03 -2.32
C LEU A 39 -28.88 22.56 -3.76
N PRO A 40 -28.93 23.89 -3.93
CA PRO A 40 -28.88 24.49 -5.25
C PRO A 40 -27.60 24.08 -5.99
N GLU A 41 -27.65 24.12 -7.33
CA GLU A 41 -26.57 23.61 -8.16
C GLU A 41 -25.21 24.22 -7.77
N ALA A 42 -24.20 23.35 -7.62
CA ALA A 42 -22.90 23.76 -7.12
C ALA A 42 -22.24 24.80 -8.03
N SER A 43 -22.01 26.00 -7.48
CA SER A 43 -21.33 27.09 -8.19
C SER A 43 -19.89 26.73 -8.59
N LYS A 44 -19.33 27.46 -9.57
CA LYS A 44 -17.93 27.30 -10.01
C LYS A 44 -16.92 27.40 -8.85
N LYS A 45 -17.23 28.22 -7.82
CA LYS A 45 -16.38 28.37 -6.62
C LYS A 45 -16.37 27.09 -5.78
N VAL A 46 -17.54 26.48 -5.56
CA VAL A 46 -17.68 25.21 -4.82
C VAL A 46 -16.97 24.08 -5.57
N LYS A 47 -17.19 23.95 -6.88
CA LYS A 47 -16.50 22.97 -7.73
C LYS A 47 -14.96 23.11 -7.66
N LYS A 48 -14.43 24.34 -7.61
CA LYS A 48 -12.99 24.61 -7.40
C LYS A 48 -12.51 24.22 -6.00
N LEU A 49 -13.29 24.49 -4.97
CA LEU A 49 -12.95 24.16 -3.58
C LEU A 49 -12.83 22.64 -3.39
N LEU A 50 -13.80 21.89 -3.91
CA LEU A 50 -13.79 20.42 -3.86
C LEU A 50 -12.56 19.84 -4.56
N ASN A 51 -12.20 20.34 -5.73
CA ASN A 51 -11.01 19.90 -6.45
C ASN A 51 -9.70 20.25 -5.72
N ARG A 52 -9.64 21.39 -5.02
CA ARG A 52 -8.47 21.75 -4.20
C ARG A 52 -8.34 20.83 -2.99
N ASN A 53 -9.45 20.54 -2.33
CA ASN A 53 -9.47 19.67 -1.16
C ASN A 53 -9.16 18.21 -1.55
N SER A 54 -9.72 17.71 -2.64
CA SER A 54 -9.42 16.35 -3.13
C SER A 54 -7.94 16.18 -3.44
N LYS A 55 -7.29 17.18 -4.05
CA LYS A 55 -5.83 17.18 -4.27
C LYS A 55 -5.02 17.09 -2.98
N LYS A 56 -5.42 17.85 -1.94
CA LYS A 56 -4.72 17.85 -0.64
C LYS A 56 -4.86 16.49 0.04
N ILE A 57 -6.09 15.99 0.14
CA ILE A 57 -6.39 14.71 0.79
C ILE A 57 -5.68 13.56 0.04
N ALA A 58 -5.75 13.52 -1.28
CA ALA A 58 -5.05 12.52 -2.09
C ALA A 58 -3.52 12.57 -1.90
N SER A 59 -2.95 13.75 -1.67
CA SER A 59 -1.52 13.88 -1.36
C SER A 59 -1.17 13.23 -0.02
N VAL A 60 -1.96 13.50 1.02
CA VAL A 60 -1.75 12.92 2.35
C VAL A 60 -1.86 11.40 2.30
N TYR A 61 -2.89 10.86 1.64
CA TYR A 61 -3.05 9.43 1.46
C TYR A 61 -1.89 8.81 0.67
N ALA A 62 -1.44 9.44 -0.42
CA ALA A 62 -0.30 8.95 -1.18
C ALA A 62 0.98 8.91 -0.32
N ASP A 63 1.19 9.88 0.57
CA ASP A 63 2.34 9.91 1.46
C ASP A 63 2.27 8.84 2.55
N ILE A 64 1.07 8.58 3.11
CA ILE A 64 0.83 7.48 4.05
C ILE A 64 1.11 6.14 3.36
N LEU A 65 0.56 5.91 2.17
CA LEU A 65 0.75 4.67 1.41
C LEU A 65 2.24 4.42 1.10
N LYS A 66 2.99 5.46 0.70
CA LYS A 66 4.44 5.35 0.51
C LYS A 66 5.19 4.99 1.79
N ARG A 67 4.76 5.51 2.95
CA ARG A 67 5.38 5.19 4.25
C ARG A 67 5.11 3.73 4.63
N GLU A 68 3.87 3.26 4.45
CA GLU A 68 3.50 1.87 4.70
C GLU A 68 4.22 0.90 3.75
N GLU A 69 4.30 1.23 2.46
CA GLU A 69 5.05 0.42 1.48
C GLU A 69 6.55 0.34 1.84
N LYS A 70 7.15 1.44 2.33
CA LYS A 70 8.54 1.42 2.83
C LYS A 70 8.70 0.53 4.06
N LYS A 71 7.75 0.53 4.99
CA LYS A 71 7.77 -0.37 6.16
C LYS A 71 7.66 -1.83 5.72
N ARG A 72 6.73 -2.14 4.81
CA ARG A 72 6.53 -3.49 4.26
C ARG A 72 7.79 -4.01 3.57
N LYS A 73 8.38 -3.21 2.67
CA LYS A 73 9.64 -3.56 1.98
C LYS A 73 10.81 -3.77 2.94
N LYS A 74 10.88 -3.01 4.04
CA LYS A 74 11.90 -3.25 5.08
C LYS A 74 11.66 -4.60 5.76
N ALA A 75 10.42 -4.90 6.17
CA ALA A 75 10.08 -6.18 6.78
C ALA A 75 10.37 -7.37 5.85
N GLU A 76 9.99 -7.28 4.57
CA GLU A 76 10.31 -8.29 3.55
C GLU A 76 11.82 -8.55 3.46
N LYS A 77 12.64 -7.49 3.40
CA LYS A 77 14.12 -7.60 3.38
C LYS A 77 14.69 -8.22 4.65
N PHE A 78 14.13 -7.90 5.83
CA PHE A 78 14.55 -8.51 7.10
C PHE A 78 14.25 -10.02 7.13
N VAL A 79 13.08 -10.44 6.65
CA VAL A 79 12.73 -11.86 6.55
C VAL A 79 13.63 -12.58 5.55
N GLU A 80 13.85 -11.99 4.37
CA GLU A 80 14.70 -12.58 3.33
C GLU A 80 16.16 -12.75 3.81
N SER A 81 16.70 -11.77 4.52
CA SER A 81 18.04 -11.84 5.10
C SER A 81 18.15 -12.84 6.26
N ALA A 82 17.12 -12.99 7.09
CA ALA A 82 17.06 -14.03 8.13
C ALA A 82 17.00 -15.45 7.53
N LEU A 83 16.27 -15.64 6.43
CA LEU A 83 16.19 -16.92 5.71
C LEU A 83 17.51 -17.28 5.01
N LYS A 84 18.19 -16.29 4.38
CA LYS A 84 19.52 -16.46 3.78
C LYS A 84 20.64 -16.67 4.82
N GLY A 85 20.48 -16.14 6.04
CA GLY A 85 21.41 -16.36 7.14
C GLY A 85 21.43 -17.81 7.66
N LYS A 86 20.26 -18.49 7.66
CA LYS A 86 20.16 -19.90 8.06
C LYS A 86 20.80 -20.86 7.06
N SER A 87 20.83 -20.53 5.76
CA SER A 87 21.40 -21.41 4.73
C SER A 87 22.94 -21.38 4.66
N LYS A 88 23.61 -20.35 5.21
CA LYS A 88 25.09 -20.32 5.28
C LYS A 88 25.67 -21.07 6.49
N LYS A 89 24.92 -21.26 7.57
CA LYS A 89 25.42 -21.94 8.79
C LYS A 89 25.51 -23.46 8.64
N SER A 90 24.77 -24.07 7.71
CA SER A 90 24.77 -25.53 7.49
C SER A 90 25.88 -26.04 6.56
N LYS A 91 26.63 -25.18 5.86
CA LYS A 91 27.66 -25.61 4.89
C LYS A 91 29.11 -25.62 5.41
N LYS A 92 29.37 -25.16 6.65
CA LYS A 92 30.75 -25.09 7.22
C LYS A 92 31.07 -26.12 8.31
N ALA A 93 30.19 -27.09 8.56
CA ALA A 93 30.35 -28.04 9.67
C ALA A 93 30.53 -29.52 9.26
N LYS A 94 30.75 -29.85 7.97
CA LYS A 94 30.85 -31.24 7.51
C LYS A 94 32.06 -31.55 6.62
N SER A 95 33.24 -31.03 6.98
CA SER A 95 34.51 -31.51 6.40
C SER A 95 35.67 -31.24 7.36
N GLY A 96 35.96 -32.19 8.24
CA GLY A 96 37.11 -32.09 9.12
C GLY A 96 37.06 -33.07 10.28
N LYS A 97 37.21 -34.36 9.98
CA LYS A 97 37.84 -35.41 10.80
C LYS A 97 37.50 -36.77 10.17
N ALA A 98 38.38 -37.22 9.27
CA ALA A 98 38.58 -38.64 9.05
C ALA A 98 39.86 -38.99 9.83
N GLU A 99 39.66 -39.79 10.87
CA GLU A 99 40.68 -40.39 11.72
C GLU A 99 41.69 -41.20 10.91
N VAL A 100 42.96 -41.02 11.22
CA VAL A 100 44.05 -41.93 10.85
C VAL A 100 44.16 -42.94 11.99
N THR A 101 43.91 -44.21 11.72
CA THR A 101 44.35 -45.31 12.60
C THR A 101 45.46 -46.06 11.89
N ALA A 102 46.63 -46.08 12.55
CA ALA A 102 47.77 -46.94 12.26
C ALA A 102 47.49 -48.39 12.69
#